data_AF-A0A8D8W0N8-F1
#
_entry.id   AF-A0A8D8W0N8-F1
#
_cell.length_a   1.000
_cell.length_b   1.000
_cell.length_c   1.000
_cell.angle_alpha   90.00
_cell.angle_beta   90.00
_cell.angle_gamma   90.00
#
_symmetry.space_group_name_H-M   'P 1'
#
loop_
_entity.id
_entity.type
_entity.pdbx_description
1 polymer ?
#
loop_
_entity_poly.entity_id
_entity_poly.type
_entity_poly.pdbx_seq_one_letter_code
_entity_poly.pdbx_strand_id
1 'polypeptide(L)'
;MKAKEDNEKDILKNYLTKTEEKYKEEQKLESERQARLNKEKYDSYQEHVRNREEQKRIEKEVRKWELIKRLKMSELDKEIKEKERELKREKNKLHRENMDMRMEEQKFYAEEKRLADEDTMQRSVLLRELDDQQVLTYGEKVLRDCEEKERPLLPVVKARERYKKANGLLSPKPRNSQWESDLFPKRDPIYPFK
;
A
#
# COMPACT_ATOMS: atom_id res chain seq x y z
N MET A 1 -89.83 56.79 -74.30
CA MET A 1 -89.08 57.07 -73.06
C MET A 1 -89.18 55.92 -72.07
N LYS A 2 -90.38 55.50 -71.60
CA LYS A 2 -90.56 54.40 -70.63
C LYS A 2 -89.84 53.07 -70.96
N ALA A 3 -89.92 52.57 -72.18
CA ALA A 3 -89.31 51.29 -72.55
C ALA A 3 -87.77 51.24 -72.48
N LYS A 4 -87.09 52.40 -72.56
CA LYS A 4 -85.62 52.48 -72.39
C LYS A 4 -85.24 52.52 -70.90
N GLU A 5 -86.01 53.25 -70.08
CA GLU A 5 -85.81 53.34 -68.63
C GLU A 5 -86.12 52.01 -67.92
N ASP A 6 -87.10 51.25 -68.39
CA ASP A 6 -87.44 49.94 -67.82
C ASP A 6 -86.37 48.88 -68.16
N ASN A 7 -85.79 48.94 -69.37
CA ASN A 7 -84.66 48.08 -69.76
C ASN A 7 -83.40 48.40 -68.95
N GLU A 8 -83.09 49.68 -68.71
CA GLU A 8 -81.95 50.08 -67.87
C GLU A 8 -82.11 49.63 -66.41
N LYS A 9 -83.34 49.69 -65.87
CA LYS A 9 -83.64 49.17 -64.53
C LYS A 9 -83.43 47.67 -64.42
N ASP A 10 -83.83 46.88 -65.42
CA ASP A 10 -83.61 45.42 -65.42
C ASP A 10 -82.13 45.07 -65.55
N ILE A 11 -81.35 45.82 -66.33
CA ILE A 11 -79.89 45.64 -66.42
C ILE A 11 -79.22 45.94 -65.08
N LEU A 12 -79.58 47.05 -64.44
CA LEU A 12 -79.06 47.42 -63.11
C LEU A 12 -79.41 46.40 -62.03
N LYS A 13 -80.63 45.88 -62.05
CA LYS A 13 -81.10 44.86 -61.09
C LYS A 13 -80.36 43.53 -61.28
N ASN A 14 -80.15 43.11 -62.53
CA ASN A 14 -79.35 41.93 -62.85
C ASN A 14 -77.86 42.09 -62.52
N TYR A 15 -77.33 43.32 -62.59
CA TYR A 15 -75.95 43.60 -62.19
C TYR A 15 -75.80 43.52 -60.67
N LEU A 16 -76.75 44.10 -59.92
CA LEU A 16 -76.84 44.04 -58.46
C LEU A 16 -76.93 42.61 -57.95
N THR A 17 -77.82 41.78 -58.52
CA THR A 17 -77.94 40.36 -58.12
C THR A 17 -76.66 39.58 -58.39
N LYS A 18 -76.01 39.76 -59.54
CA LYS A 18 -74.71 39.13 -59.85
C LYS A 18 -73.59 39.58 -58.91
N THR A 19 -73.57 40.85 -58.51
CA THR A 19 -72.58 41.34 -57.53
C THR A 19 -72.84 40.79 -56.12
N GLU A 20 -74.09 40.68 -55.71
CA GLU A 20 -74.46 40.08 -54.42
C GLU A 20 -74.17 38.57 -54.38
N GLU A 21 -74.37 37.85 -55.48
CA GLU A 21 -74.01 36.43 -55.61
C GLU A 21 -72.50 36.23 -55.50
N LYS A 22 -71.70 37.04 -56.21
CA LYS A 22 -70.23 37.02 -56.10
C LYS A 22 -69.75 37.31 -54.68
N TYR A 23 -70.33 38.30 -54.01
CA TYR A 23 -69.97 38.63 -52.63
C TYR A 23 -70.30 37.49 -51.65
N LYS A 24 -71.43 36.80 -51.85
CA LYS A 24 -71.79 35.61 -51.04
C LYS A 24 -70.86 34.42 -51.31
N GLU A 25 -70.42 34.22 -52.55
CA GLU A 25 -69.44 33.19 -52.90
C GLU A 25 -68.06 33.50 -52.30
N GLU A 26 -67.60 34.74 -52.38
CA GLU A 26 -66.34 35.18 -51.75
C GLU A 26 -66.38 35.01 -50.23
N GLN A 27 -67.48 35.39 -49.56
CA GLN A 27 -67.62 35.16 -48.12
C GLN A 27 -67.60 33.67 -47.74
N LYS A 28 -68.24 32.81 -48.54
CA LYS A 28 -68.20 31.35 -48.32
C LYS A 28 -66.76 30.84 -48.46
N LEU A 29 -66.07 31.23 -49.53
CA LEU A 29 -64.69 30.82 -49.77
C LEU A 29 -63.75 31.27 -48.64
N GLU A 30 -63.89 32.51 -48.18
CA GLU A 30 -63.11 33.06 -47.05
C GLU A 30 -63.39 32.26 -45.77
N SER A 31 -64.67 31.94 -45.50
CA SER A 31 -65.07 31.16 -44.32
C SER A 31 -64.52 29.72 -44.35
N GLU A 32 -64.53 29.07 -45.51
CA GLU A 32 -63.98 27.73 -45.70
C GLU A 32 -62.45 27.72 -45.53
N ARG A 33 -61.79 28.74 -46.05
CA ARG A 33 -60.33 28.91 -45.92
C ARG A 33 -59.94 29.14 -44.46
N GLN A 34 -60.72 29.92 -43.73
CA GLN A 34 -60.50 30.20 -42.31
C GLN A 34 -60.79 28.97 -41.43
N ALA A 35 -61.83 28.20 -41.75
CA ALA A 35 -62.12 26.93 -41.10
C ALA A 35 -61.00 25.90 -41.30
N ARG A 36 -60.46 25.80 -42.53
CA ARG A 36 -59.29 24.97 -42.84
C ARG A 36 -58.06 25.37 -42.03
N LEU A 37 -57.72 26.67 -42.00
CA LEU A 37 -56.59 27.18 -41.23
C LEU A 37 -56.72 26.90 -39.74
N ASN A 38 -57.92 27.04 -39.18
CA ASN A 38 -58.18 26.74 -37.78
C ASN A 38 -58.02 25.23 -37.48
N LYS A 39 -58.45 24.37 -38.42
CA LYS A 39 -58.26 22.93 -38.31
C LYS A 39 -56.77 22.55 -38.37
N GLU A 40 -56.02 23.08 -39.34
CA GLU A 40 -54.58 22.86 -39.46
C GLU A 40 -53.81 23.30 -38.20
N LYS A 41 -54.18 24.45 -37.62
CA LYS A 41 -53.59 24.93 -36.35
C LYS A 41 -53.89 23.97 -35.20
N TYR A 42 -55.12 23.49 -35.11
CA TYR A 42 -55.52 22.57 -34.05
C TYR A 42 -54.82 21.21 -34.17
N ASP A 43 -54.75 20.67 -35.38
CA ASP A 43 -54.09 19.39 -35.66
C ASP A 43 -52.58 19.50 -35.38
N SER A 44 -51.93 20.59 -35.80
CA SER A 44 -50.52 20.87 -35.49
C SER A 44 -50.26 21.00 -33.98
N TYR A 45 -51.15 21.67 -33.25
CA TYR A 45 -51.04 21.79 -31.80
C TYR A 45 -51.19 20.42 -31.10
N GLN A 46 -52.16 19.60 -31.53
CA GLN A 46 -52.36 18.24 -31.04
C GLN A 46 -51.11 17.37 -31.26
N GLU A 47 -50.54 17.42 -32.47
CA GLU A 47 -49.33 16.68 -32.82
C GLU A 47 -48.14 17.12 -31.98
N HIS A 48 -47.94 18.44 -31.82
CA HIS A 48 -46.89 18.97 -30.96
C HIS A 48 -47.03 18.52 -29.50
N VAL A 49 -48.25 18.49 -28.96
CA VAL A 49 -48.51 17.99 -27.60
C VAL A 49 -48.16 16.52 -27.48
N ARG A 50 -48.59 15.67 -28.43
CA ARG A 50 -48.26 14.23 -28.45
C ARG A 50 -46.75 14.00 -28.54
N ASN A 51 -46.06 14.68 -29.44
CA ASN A 51 -44.61 14.57 -29.59
C ASN A 51 -43.87 14.97 -28.31
N ARG A 52 -44.32 16.03 -27.63
CA ARG A 52 -43.73 16.46 -26.36
C ARG A 52 -43.97 15.44 -25.24
N GLU A 53 -45.14 14.80 -25.20
CA GLU A 53 -45.41 13.74 -24.23
C GLU A 53 -44.58 12.49 -24.50
N GLU A 54 -44.41 12.11 -25.76
CA GLU A 54 -43.58 10.99 -26.17
C GLU A 54 -42.10 11.24 -25.86
N GLN A 55 -41.57 12.43 -26.16
CA GLN A 55 -40.23 12.83 -25.76
C GLN A 55 -40.03 12.73 -24.24
N LYS A 56 -40.99 13.20 -23.43
CA LYS A 56 -40.94 13.06 -21.97
C LYS A 56 -40.96 11.61 -21.51
N ARG A 57 -41.65 10.71 -22.21
CA ARG A 57 -41.65 9.27 -21.89
C ARG A 57 -40.28 8.66 -22.19
N ILE A 58 -39.72 8.94 -23.36
CA ILE A 58 -38.40 8.48 -23.78
C ILE A 58 -37.33 8.99 -22.80
N GLU A 59 -37.34 10.27 -22.45
CA GLU A 59 -36.41 10.84 -21.47
C GLU A 59 -36.47 10.13 -20.11
N LYS A 60 -37.68 9.80 -19.63
CA LYS A 60 -37.85 9.07 -18.37
C LYS A 60 -37.28 7.65 -18.47
N GLU A 61 -37.47 6.98 -19.59
CA GLU A 61 -36.92 5.64 -19.82
C GLU A 61 -35.40 5.66 -19.90
N VAL A 62 -34.81 6.60 -20.65
CA VAL A 62 -33.36 6.78 -20.73
C VAL A 62 -32.79 7.01 -19.33
N ARG A 63 -33.38 7.91 -18.53
CA ARG A 63 -32.93 8.15 -17.14
C ARG A 63 -33.02 6.90 -16.26
N LYS A 64 -34.06 6.08 -16.42
CA LYS A 64 -34.18 4.79 -15.70
C LYS A 64 -33.04 3.85 -16.09
N TRP A 65 -32.77 3.70 -17.38
CA TRP A 65 -31.69 2.84 -17.88
C TRP A 65 -30.31 3.32 -17.42
N GLU A 66 -30.07 4.63 -17.42
CA GLU A 66 -28.85 5.22 -16.90
C GLU A 66 -28.68 4.94 -15.40
N LEU A 67 -29.76 5.07 -14.62
CA LEU A 67 -29.74 4.75 -13.19
C LEU A 67 -29.39 3.28 -12.95
N ILE A 68 -30.05 2.36 -13.65
CA ILE A 68 -29.79 0.92 -13.56
C ILE A 68 -28.33 0.62 -13.92
N LYS A 69 -27.82 1.22 -15.00
CA LYS A 69 -26.42 1.07 -15.39
C LYS A 69 -25.47 1.55 -14.29
N ARG A 70 -25.70 2.72 -13.70
CA ARG A 70 -24.88 3.26 -12.61
C ARG A 70 -24.90 2.36 -11.37
N LEU A 71 -26.07 1.85 -11.00
CA LEU A 71 -26.20 0.92 -9.87
C LEU A 71 -25.39 -0.36 -10.11
N LYS A 72 -25.54 -0.96 -11.30
CA LYS A 72 -24.80 -2.16 -11.68
C LYS A 72 -23.28 -1.94 -11.70
N MET A 73 -22.82 -0.79 -12.19
CA MET A 73 -21.40 -0.43 -12.15
C MET A 73 -20.91 -0.26 -10.71
N SER A 74 -21.69 0.37 -9.84
CA SER A 74 -21.36 0.53 -8.41
C SER A 74 -21.23 -0.80 -7.67
N GLU A 75 -22.09 -1.77 -8.00
CA GLU A 75 -22.00 -3.14 -7.46
C GLU A 75 -20.70 -3.84 -7.92
N LEU A 76 -20.39 -3.76 -9.21
CA LEU A 76 -19.14 -4.31 -9.76
C LEU A 76 -17.91 -3.66 -9.12
N ASP A 77 -17.90 -2.34 -8.98
CA ASP A 77 -16.79 -1.61 -8.34
C ASP A 77 -16.59 -2.05 -6.88
N LYS A 78 -17.68 -2.32 -6.14
CA LYS A 78 -17.60 -2.83 -4.77
C LYS A 78 -16.99 -4.23 -4.74
N GLU A 79 -17.44 -5.12 -5.62
CA GLU A 79 -16.93 -6.49 -5.71
C GLU A 79 -15.43 -6.51 -6.05
N ILE A 80 -15.01 -5.69 -7.02
CA ILE A 80 -13.59 -5.55 -7.39
C ILE A 80 -12.78 -5.06 -6.18
N LYS A 81 -13.24 -4.00 -5.50
CA LYS A 81 -12.55 -3.46 -4.32
C LYS A 81 -12.48 -4.46 -3.16
N GLU A 82 -13.44 -5.35 -3.03
CA GLU A 82 -13.42 -6.41 -2.02
C GLU A 82 -12.37 -7.47 -2.37
N LYS A 83 -12.38 -7.97 -3.62
CA LYS A 83 -11.36 -8.91 -4.11
C LYS A 83 -9.95 -8.36 -4.01
N GLU A 84 -9.73 -7.09 -4.36
CA GLU A 84 -8.43 -6.44 -4.20
C GLU A 84 -7.99 -6.35 -2.73
N ARG A 85 -8.92 -6.06 -1.82
CA ARG A 85 -8.65 -6.03 -0.38
C ARG A 85 -8.29 -7.42 0.15
N GLU A 86 -8.99 -8.46 -0.28
CA GLU A 86 -8.68 -9.85 0.08
C GLU A 86 -7.30 -10.26 -0.43
N LEU A 87 -7.02 -10.05 -1.72
CA LEU A 87 -5.71 -10.33 -2.32
C LEU A 87 -4.57 -9.62 -1.57
N LYS A 88 -4.78 -8.35 -1.19
CA LYS A 88 -3.79 -7.60 -0.42
C LYS A 88 -3.58 -8.19 0.97
N ARG A 89 -4.64 -8.66 1.64
CA ARG A 89 -4.53 -9.32 2.95
C ARG A 89 -3.76 -10.64 2.83
N GLU A 90 -4.06 -11.45 1.83
CA GLU A 90 -3.35 -12.72 1.59
C GLU A 90 -1.87 -12.50 1.29
N LYS A 91 -1.54 -11.54 0.41
CA LYS A 91 -0.14 -11.17 0.14
C LYS A 91 0.59 -10.70 1.39
N ASN A 92 -0.05 -9.88 2.22
CA ASN A 92 0.54 -9.42 3.47
C ASN A 92 0.75 -10.57 4.47
N LYS A 93 -0.18 -11.53 4.53
CA LYS A 93 -0.05 -12.71 5.37
C LYS A 93 1.15 -13.56 4.94
N LEU A 94 1.23 -13.89 3.65
CA LEU A 94 2.35 -14.64 3.08
C LEU A 94 3.69 -13.92 3.26
N HIS A 95 3.69 -12.59 3.15
CA HIS A 95 4.89 -11.80 3.37
C HIS A 95 5.37 -11.89 4.83
N ARG A 96 4.46 -11.83 5.80
CA ARG A 96 4.80 -12.01 7.22
C ARG A 96 5.35 -13.40 7.48
N GLU A 97 4.67 -14.44 7.01
CA GLU A 97 5.13 -15.83 7.16
C GLU A 97 6.54 -16.02 6.57
N ASN A 98 6.82 -15.46 5.40
CA ASN A 98 8.15 -15.50 4.80
C ASN A 98 9.21 -14.73 5.59
N MET A 99 8.84 -13.59 6.19
CA MET A 99 9.78 -12.83 7.03
C MET A 99 10.07 -13.57 8.33
N ASP A 100 9.06 -14.18 8.95
CA ASP A 100 9.22 -14.97 10.18
C ASP A 100 10.16 -16.16 9.93
N MET A 101 9.96 -16.90 8.83
CA MET A 101 10.87 -17.99 8.43
C MET A 101 12.30 -17.50 8.23
N ARG A 102 12.50 -16.37 7.52
CA ARG A 102 13.85 -15.81 7.30
C ARG A 102 14.52 -15.37 8.60
N MET A 103 13.75 -14.84 9.55
CA MET A 103 14.26 -14.46 10.86
C MET A 103 14.68 -15.69 11.68
N GLU A 104 13.93 -16.79 11.58
CA GLU A 104 14.30 -18.06 12.22
C GLU A 104 15.56 -18.66 11.59
N GLU A 105 15.64 -18.70 10.25
CA GLU A 105 16.86 -19.12 9.53
C GLU A 105 18.07 -18.30 9.96
N GLN A 106 17.95 -16.97 10.03
CA GLN A 106 19.04 -16.11 10.47
C GLN A 106 19.47 -16.37 11.92
N LYS A 107 18.52 -16.64 12.83
CA LYS A 107 18.86 -17.01 14.21
C LYS A 107 19.63 -18.32 14.26
N PHE A 108 19.19 -19.32 13.50
CA PHE A 108 19.87 -20.60 13.40
C PHE A 108 21.32 -20.43 12.91
N TYR A 109 21.54 -19.70 11.81
CA TYR A 109 22.89 -19.43 11.31
C TYR A 109 23.75 -18.61 12.28
N ALA A 110 23.14 -17.68 13.02
CA ALA A 110 23.86 -16.91 14.03
C ALA A 110 24.31 -17.78 15.21
N GLU A 111 23.47 -18.71 15.67
CA GLU A 111 23.83 -19.66 16.71
C GLU A 111 24.91 -20.64 16.24
N GLU A 112 24.77 -21.19 15.03
CA GLU A 112 25.78 -22.06 14.42
C GLU A 112 27.14 -21.36 14.33
N LYS A 113 27.14 -20.11 13.87
CA LYS A 113 28.36 -19.30 13.83
C LYS A 113 28.94 -19.06 15.22
N ARG A 114 28.11 -18.76 16.21
CA ARG A 114 28.57 -18.54 17.60
C ARG A 114 29.23 -19.80 18.16
N LEU A 115 28.64 -20.97 17.93
CA LEU A 115 29.20 -22.26 18.36
C LEU A 115 30.51 -22.57 17.65
N ALA A 116 30.61 -22.29 16.35
CA ALA A 116 31.86 -22.44 15.60
C ALA A 116 32.95 -21.50 16.15
N ASP A 117 32.60 -20.24 16.43
CA ASP A 117 33.53 -19.27 17.03
C ASP A 117 33.99 -19.74 18.42
N GLU A 118 33.08 -20.24 19.27
CA GLU A 118 33.41 -20.82 20.58
C GLU A 118 34.38 -22.02 20.47
N ASP A 119 34.12 -22.96 19.54
CA ASP A 119 35.00 -24.11 19.29
C ASP A 119 36.38 -23.66 18.79
N THR A 120 36.44 -22.69 17.87
CA THR A 120 37.72 -22.15 17.39
C THR A 120 38.51 -21.47 18.50
N MET A 121 37.84 -20.73 19.40
CA MET A 121 38.47 -20.13 20.56
C MET A 121 39.03 -21.22 21.50
N GLN A 122 38.26 -22.25 21.82
CA GLN A 122 38.71 -23.36 22.66
C GLN A 122 39.92 -24.07 22.06
N ARG A 123 39.89 -24.39 20.76
CA ARG A 123 41.03 -24.98 20.05
C ARG A 123 42.27 -24.09 20.08
N SER A 124 42.09 -22.77 19.93
CA SER A 124 43.19 -21.82 19.99
C SER A 124 43.84 -21.75 21.37
N VAL A 125 43.04 -21.86 22.44
CA VAL A 125 43.53 -21.94 23.82
C VAL A 125 44.33 -23.22 24.02
N LEU A 126 43.79 -24.37 23.61
CA LEU A 126 44.49 -25.66 23.71
C LEU A 126 45.81 -25.67 22.93
N LEU A 127 45.83 -25.10 21.72
CA LEU A 127 47.05 -25.00 20.92
C LEU A 127 48.10 -24.14 21.62
N ARG A 128 47.69 -23.00 22.18
CA ARG A 128 48.57 -22.12 22.93
C ARG A 128 49.14 -22.80 24.17
N GLU A 129 48.31 -23.54 24.92
CA GLU A 129 48.76 -24.32 26.07
C GLU A 129 49.77 -25.39 25.69
N LEU A 130 49.55 -26.08 24.56
CA LEU A 130 50.47 -27.08 24.01
C LEU A 130 51.81 -26.44 23.61
N ASP A 131 51.78 -25.30 22.92
CA ASP A 131 52.99 -24.57 22.54
C ASP A 131 53.77 -24.10 23.77
N ASP A 132 53.09 -23.56 24.79
CA ASP A 132 53.70 -23.17 26.06
C ASP A 132 54.35 -24.37 26.76
N GLN A 133 53.70 -25.55 26.77
CA GLN A 133 54.29 -26.78 27.30
C GLN A 133 55.53 -27.22 26.50
N GLN A 134 55.50 -27.15 25.17
CA GLN A 134 56.65 -27.50 24.33
C GLN A 134 57.85 -26.60 24.60
N VAL A 135 57.64 -25.28 24.72
CA VAL A 135 58.72 -24.34 25.02
C VAL A 135 59.32 -24.60 26.41
N LEU A 136 58.47 -24.88 27.41
CA LEU A 136 58.93 -25.17 28.77
C LEU A 136 59.70 -26.50 28.85
N THR A 137 59.18 -27.56 28.23
CA THR A 137 59.85 -28.88 28.20
C THR A 137 61.16 -28.84 27.42
N TYR A 138 61.22 -28.09 26.32
CA TYR A 138 62.49 -27.83 25.62
C TYR A 138 63.48 -27.06 26.50
N GLY A 139 63.02 -26.02 27.19
CA GLY A 139 63.83 -25.27 28.15
C GLY A 139 64.40 -26.15 29.27
N GLU A 140 63.65 -27.15 29.74
CA GLU A 140 64.12 -28.14 30.72
C GLU A 140 65.15 -29.11 30.16
N LYS A 141 65.02 -29.52 28.88
CA LYS A 141 66.03 -30.32 28.20
C LYS A 141 67.35 -29.55 28.07
N VAL A 142 67.29 -28.30 27.61
CA VAL A 142 68.48 -27.44 27.48
C VAL A 142 69.15 -27.20 28.83
N LEU A 143 68.36 -27.03 29.90
CA LEU A 143 68.90 -26.86 31.25
C LEU A 143 69.67 -28.10 31.70
N ARG A 144 69.12 -29.31 31.51
CA ARG A 144 69.80 -30.58 31.79
C ARG A 144 71.08 -30.75 30.97
N ASP A 145 71.02 -30.48 29.67
CA ASP A 145 72.19 -30.54 28.79
C ASP A 145 73.29 -29.56 29.22
N CYS A 146 72.93 -28.39 29.77
CA CYS A 146 73.90 -27.44 30.30
C CYS A 146 74.50 -27.91 31.63
N GLU A 147 73.71 -28.54 32.51
CA GLU A 147 74.19 -29.14 33.77
C GLU A 147 75.21 -30.25 33.48
N GLU A 148 74.89 -31.16 32.56
CA GLU A 148 75.77 -32.28 32.17
C GLU A 148 77.09 -31.81 31.55
N LYS A 149 77.10 -30.65 30.89
CA LYS A 149 78.26 -30.09 30.18
C LYS A 149 78.99 -28.99 30.97
N GLU A 150 78.65 -28.81 32.25
CA GLU A 150 79.21 -27.77 33.15
C GLU A 150 79.13 -26.34 32.57
N ARG A 151 78.06 -26.04 31.82
CA ARG A 151 77.84 -24.72 31.21
C ARG A 151 77.06 -23.79 32.16
N PRO A 152 77.19 -22.45 32.01
CA PRO A 152 76.44 -21.52 32.83
C PRO A 152 74.92 -21.70 32.71
N LEU A 153 74.25 -21.96 33.84
CA LEU A 153 72.79 -22.24 33.89
C LEU A 153 71.94 -20.97 33.96
N LEU A 154 72.48 -19.89 34.53
CA LEU A 154 71.77 -18.64 34.79
C LEU A 154 71.10 -18.02 33.54
N PRO A 155 71.71 -18.03 32.34
CA PRO A 155 71.06 -17.54 31.13
C PRO A 155 69.78 -18.31 30.77
N VAL A 156 69.80 -19.64 30.89
CA VAL A 156 68.67 -20.52 30.56
C VAL A 156 67.53 -20.33 31.56
N VAL A 157 67.86 -20.24 32.86
CA VAL A 157 66.89 -19.97 33.93
C VAL A 157 66.22 -18.62 33.73
N LYS A 158 67.00 -17.55 33.47
CA LYS A 158 66.45 -16.21 33.21
C LYS A 158 65.60 -16.16 31.94
N ALA A 159 65.97 -16.86 30.88
CA ALA A 159 65.19 -16.93 29.65
C ALA A 159 63.82 -17.58 29.90
N ARG A 160 63.79 -18.69 30.64
CA ARG A 160 62.55 -19.39 31.01
C ARG A 160 61.65 -18.53 31.90
N GLU A 161 62.21 -17.84 32.89
CA GLU A 161 61.45 -16.92 33.74
C GLU A 161 60.86 -15.75 32.95
N ARG A 162 61.64 -15.18 32.02
CA ARG A 162 61.15 -14.11 31.13
C ARG A 162 60.02 -14.60 30.23
N TYR A 163 60.13 -15.81 29.69
CA TYR A 163 59.07 -16.43 28.88
C TYR A 163 57.78 -16.61 29.71
N LYS A 164 57.88 -17.23 30.90
CA LYS A 164 56.75 -17.41 31.80
C LYS A 164 56.10 -16.08 32.19
N LYS A 165 56.90 -15.03 32.41
CA LYS A 165 56.41 -13.69 32.71
C LYS A 165 55.71 -13.03 31.52
N ALA A 166 56.27 -13.15 30.32
CA ALA A 166 55.71 -12.56 29.11
C ALA A 166 54.36 -13.20 28.73
N ASN A 167 54.24 -14.51 28.93
CA ASN A 167 53.03 -15.27 28.58
C ASN A 167 52.02 -15.39 29.72
N GLY A 168 52.30 -14.81 30.90
CA GLY A 168 51.38 -14.84 32.04
C GLY A 168 51.26 -16.21 32.72
N LEU A 169 52.23 -17.09 32.54
CA LEU A 169 52.29 -18.44 33.13
C LEU A 169 52.78 -18.44 34.59
N LEU A 170 53.16 -17.29 35.12
CA LEU A 170 53.50 -17.13 36.54
C LEU A 170 52.21 -16.96 37.33
N SER A 171 52.07 -17.70 38.43
CA SER A 171 50.98 -17.47 39.37
C SER A 171 50.98 -16.00 39.80
N PRO A 172 49.81 -15.34 39.85
CA PRO A 172 49.75 -13.98 40.37
C PRO A 172 50.33 -14.01 41.78
N LYS A 173 51.29 -13.13 42.06
CA LYS A 173 51.78 -12.97 43.43
C LYS A 173 50.56 -12.72 44.32
N PRO A 174 50.39 -13.46 45.43
CA PRO A 174 49.34 -13.13 46.38
C PRO A 174 49.52 -11.66 46.73
N ARG A 175 48.50 -10.84 46.47
CA ARG A 175 48.49 -9.48 47.00
C ARG A 175 48.66 -9.66 48.50
N ASN A 176 49.69 -9.01 49.07
CA ASN A 176 49.93 -8.94 50.51
C ASN A 176 48.57 -8.93 51.22
N SER A 177 48.34 -9.89 52.11
CA SER A 177 47.19 -9.90 53.00
C SER A 177 46.95 -8.46 53.45
N GLN A 178 45.84 -7.85 53.03
CA GLN A 178 45.47 -6.57 53.60
C GLN A 178 45.48 -6.80 55.11
N TRP A 179 46.29 -6.03 55.81
CA TRP A 179 46.31 -6.00 57.26
C TRP A 179 44.84 -5.79 57.67
N GLU A 180 44.17 -6.80 58.21
CA GLU A 180 42.85 -6.64 58.82
C GLU A 180 43.10 -5.87 60.12
N SER A 181 43.18 -4.54 60.02
CA SER A 181 43.15 -3.70 61.21
C SER A 181 41.72 -3.68 61.74
N ASP A 182 41.50 -4.15 62.97
CA ASP A 182 40.25 -3.99 63.73
C ASP A 182 39.88 -2.52 64.03
N LEU A 183 40.68 -1.57 63.54
CA LEU A 183 40.54 -0.14 63.78
C LEU A 183 39.45 0.54 62.94
N PHE A 184 38.86 -0.15 61.97
CA PHE A 184 37.73 0.37 61.20
C PHE A 184 36.54 -0.58 61.33
N PRO A 185 35.40 -0.13 61.88
CA PRO A 185 34.20 -0.95 61.92
C PRO A 185 33.80 -1.33 60.50
N LYS A 186 33.65 -2.64 60.26
CA LYS A 186 33.12 -3.18 59.00
C LYS A 186 31.75 -2.53 58.79
N ARG A 187 31.55 -1.82 57.67
CA ARG A 187 30.23 -1.25 57.34
C ARG A 187 29.25 -2.41 57.20
N ASP A 188 28.24 -2.43 58.07
CA ASP A 188 27.11 -3.34 57.91
C ASP A 188 26.45 -3.10 56.54
N PRO A 189 26.10 -4.16 55.79
CA PRO A 189 25.35 -4.02 54.55
C PRO A 189 23.95 -3.50 54.87
N ILE A 190 23.77 -2.19 54.73
CA ILE A 190 22.46 -1.54 54.80
C ILE A 190 21.65 -1.95 53.55
N TYR A 191 20.80 -2.95 53.78
CA TYR A 191 19.63 -3.44 53.03
C TYR A 191 19.80 -4.28 51.74
N PRO A 192 18.93 -5.31 51.59
CA PRO A 192 18.78 -6.08 50.36
C PRO A 192 18.00 -5.27 49.32
N PHE A 193 18.40 -5.44 48.07
CA PHE A 193 17.68 -5.00 46.89
C PHE A 193 16.18 -5.38 46.97
N LYS A 194 15.31 -4.39 46.72
CA LYS A 194 13.99 -4.60 46.11
C LYS A 194 14.04 -4.01 44.70
#